data_AF-A0A0C9ZLM0-F1
#
_entry.id   AF-A0A0C9ZLM0-F1
#
_cell.length_a   1.000
_cell.length_b   1.000
_cell.length_c   1.000
_cell.angle_alpha   90.00
_cell.angle_beta   90.00
_cell.angle_gamma   90.00
#
_symmetry.space_group_name_H-M   'P 1'
#
loop_
_entity.id
_entity.type
_entity.pdbx_description
1 polymer ?
#
loop_
_entity_poly.entity_id
_entity_poly.type
_entity_poly.pdbx_seq_one_letter_code
_entity_poly.pdbx_strand_id
1 'polypeptide(L)' 'RHNFPWWAKYNYVLSAALDSGLAVSVLVIFFTLQYPMNGTIGIGLQQWWGNTVFKNNDDGQGVPVRQLATGQTFG' A
#
# COMPACT_ATOMS: atom_id res chain seq x y z
N ARG A 1 -41.61 -18.07 9.44
CA ARG A 1 -40.15 -18.21 9.20
C ARG A 1 -39.88 -18.61 7.73
N HIS A 2 -40.32 -17.82 6.75
CA HIS A 2 -40.24 -18.15 5.31
C HIS A 2 -39.10 -17.42 4.58
N ASN A 3 -38.49 -16.41 5.21
CA ASN A 3 -37.46 -15.56 4.58
C ASN A 3 -36.03 -16.11 4.78
N PHE A 4 -35.87 -17.06 5.72
CA PHE A 4 -34.57 -17.63 6.07
C PHE A 4 -33.95 -18.49 4.95
N PRO A 5 -34.71 -19.35 4.23
CA PRO A 5 -34.16 -20.12 3.11
C PRO A 5 -33.68 -19.24 1.95
N TRP A 6 -34.44 -18.19 1.64
CA TRP A 6 -34.06 -17.19 0.63
C TRP A 6 -32.77 -16.49 1.04
N TRP A 7 -32.72 -15.95 2.26
CA TRP A 7 -31.55 -15.25 2.78
C TRP A 7 -30.30 -16.14 2.84
N ALA A 8 -30.45 -17.38 3.30
CA ALA A 8 -29.35 -18.35 3.39
C ALA A 8 -28.76 -18.67 2.01
N LYS A 9 -29.60 -18.78 0.97
CA LYS A 9 -29.16 -19.03 -0.41
C LYS A 9 -28.26 -17.91 -0.94
N TYR A 10 -28.64 -16.64 -0.73
CA TYR A 10 -27.82 -15.51 -1.19
C TYR A 10 -26.52 -15.36 -0.41
N ASN A 11 -26.53 -15.62 0.90
CA ASN A 11 -25.30 -15.57 1.69
C ASN A 11 -24.31 -16.69 1.33
N TYR A 12 -24.81 -17.87 0.98
CA TYR A 12 -23.96 -18.95 0.48
C TYR A 12 -23.24 -18.54 -0.82
N VAL A 13 -23.97 -17.96 -1.76
CA VAL A 13 -23.38 -17.45 -3.03
C VAL A 13 -22.41 -16.30 -2.77
N LEU A 14 -22.75 -15.37 -1.89
CA LEU A 14 -21.87 -14.26 -1.51
C LEU A 14 -20.57 -14.76 -0.87
N SER A 15 -20.67 -15.71 0.06
CA SER A 15 -19.50 -16.31 0.71
C SER A 15 -18.61 -17.02 -0.31
N ALA A 16 -19.18 -17.79 -1.22
CA ALA A 16 -18.45 -18.47 -2.28
C ALA A 16 -17.81 -17.47 -3.27
N ALA A 17 -18.50 -16.37 -3.57
CA ALA A 17 -17.98 -15.30 -4.42
C ALA A 17 -16.86 -14.50 -3.73
N LEU A 18 -16.91 -14.33 -2.41
CA LEU A 18 -15.87 -13.63 -1.65
C LEU A 18 -14.56 -14.43 -1.60
N ASP A 19 -14.65 -15.74 -1.39
CA ASP A 19 -13.47 -16.64 -1.38
C ASP A 19 -12.83 -16.76 -2.77
N SER A 20 -13.64 -17.01 -3.80
CA SER A 20 -13.15 -17.06 -5.18
C SER A 20 -12.67 -15.70 -5.70
N GLY A 21 -13.35 -14.61 -5.33
CA GLY A 21 -12.94 -13.24 -5.63
C GLY A 21 -11.60 -12.89 -5.01
N LEU A 22 -11.37 -13.27 -3.74
CA LEU A 22 -10.07 -13.09 -3.09
C LEU A 22 -8.96 -13.84 -3.83
N ALA A 23 -9.19 -15.10 -4.20
CA ALA A 23 -8.21 -15.88 -4.95
C ALA A 23 -7.87 -15.23 -6.30
N VAL A 24 -8.86 -14.75 -7.04
CA VAL A 24 -8.65 -14.04 -8.31
C VAL A 24 -7.95 -12.70 -8.10
N SER A 25 -8.32 -11.91 -7.09
CA SER A 25 -7.65 -10.66 -6.76
C SER A 25 -6.18 -10.86 -6.41
N VAL A 26 -5.85 -11.91 -5.66
CA VAL A 26 -4.45 -12.26 -5.34
C VAL A 26 -3.67 -12.57 -6.61
N LEU A 27 -4.24 -13.34 -7.55
CA LEU A 27 -3.59 -13.61 -8.84
C LEU A 27 -3.40 -12.32 -9.65
N VAL A 28 -4.42 -11.47 -9.74
CA VAL A 28 -4.33 -10.19 -10.46
C VAL A 28 -3.24 -9.31 -9.86
N ILE A 29 -3.22 -9.13 -8.53
CA ILE A 29 -2.18 -8.36 -7.83
C ILE A 29 -0.80 -8.97 -8.06
N PHE A 30 -0.68 -10.29 -8.01
CA PHE A 30 0.58 -10.98 -8.29
C PHE A 30 1.07 -10.67 -9.70
N PHE A 31 0.24 -10.85 -10.73
CA PHE A 31 0.68 -10.63 -12.11
C PHE A 31 0.87 -9.15 -12.48
N THR A 32 0.07 -8.25 -11.92
CA THR A 32 0.12 -6.81 -12.25
C THR A 32 1.18 -6.07 -11.47
N LEU A 33 1.42 -6.45 -10.20
CA LEU A 33 2.35 -5.74 -9.32
C LEU A 33 3.61 -6.54 -9.03
N GLN A 34 3.54 -7.87 -8.84
CA GLN A 34 4.68 -8.67 -8.34
C GLN A 34 5.54 -9.35 -9.41
N TYR A 35 4.89 -9.94 -10.40
CA TYR A 35 5.51 -10.61 -11.53
C TYR A 35 6.25 -9.69 -12.54
N PRO A 36 5.89 -8.41 -12.77
CA PRO A 36 6.36 -7.65 -13.93
C PRO A 36 7.88 -7.58 -14.15
N MET A 37 8.74 -7.73 -13.14
CA MET A 37 10.20 -7.75 -13.35
C MET A 37 10.95 -8.53 -12.26
N ASN A 38 10.68 -9.82 -12.07
CA ASN A 38 11.56 -10.68 -11.24
C ASN A 38 11.85 -10.12 -9.82
N GLY A 39 10.85 -9.51 -9.16
CA GLY A 39 11.01 -8.85 -7.85
C GLY A 39 11.38 -7.35 -7.88
N THR A 40 11.60 -6.73 -9.03
CA THR A 40 11.79 -5.26 -9.18
C THR A 40 10.46 -4.53 -9.38
N ILE A 41 9.51 -4.79 -8.47
CA ILE A 41 8.28 -4.02 -8.38
C ILE A 41 8.67 -2.57 -8.12
N GLY A 42 8.38 -1.69 -9.09
CA GLY A 42 8.40 -0.27 -8.84
C GLY A 42 9.74 0.43 -9.01
N ILE A 43 10.53 0.14 -10.05
CA ILE A 43 11.57 1.12 -10.43
C ILE A 43 10.90 2.48 -10.77
N GLY A 44 9.76 2.46 -11.48
CA GLY A 44 8.94 3.67 -11.70
C GLY A 44 8.05 4.04 -10.51
N LEU A 45 7.53 3.05 -9.77
CA LEU A 45 6.60 3.26 -8.66
C LEU A 45 7.27 3.54 -7.31
N GLN A 46 8.54 3.21 -7.08
CA GLN A 46 9.32 3.64 -5.92
C GLN A 46 9.87 5.04 -6.15
N GLN A 47 10.17 5.39 -7.41
CA GLN A 47 10.60 6.73 -7.81
C GLN A 47 9.42 7.68 -8.07
N TRP A 48 8.17 7.22 -7.98
CA TRP A 48 7.02 8.11 -8.15
C TRP A 48 7.01 9.18 -7.07
N TRP A 49 6.50 10.35 -7.45
CA TRP A 49 6.53 11.55 -6.60
C TRP A 49 6.03 11.27 -5.17
N GLY A 50 4.92 10.58 -4.97
CA GLY A 50 4.41 10.36 -3.61
C GLY A 50 5.16 9.34 -2.76
N ASN A 51 6.06 8.52 -3.32
CA ASN A 51 6.98 7.66 -2.54
C ASN A 51 8.34 8.34 -2.31
N THR A 52 8.65 9.44 -3.00
CA THR A 52 9.94 10.15 -2.89
C THR A 52 9.84 11.49 -2.19
N VAL A 53 8.66 12.12 -2.19
CA VAL A 53 8.46 13.49 -1.67
C VAL A 53 8.88 13.65 -0.21
N PHE A 54 8.64 12.65 0.64
CA PHE A 54 8.98 12.68 2.07
C PHE A 54 10.49 12.66 2.37
N LYS A 55 11.34 12.38 1.38
CA LYS A 55 12.80 12.40 1.52
C LYS A 55 13.40 13.74 1.08
N ASN A 56 12.65 14.53 0.32
CA ASN A 56 13.11 15.77 -0.30
C ASN A 56 12.73 17.02 0.51
N ASN A 57 12.05 16.88 1.65
CA ASN A 57 11.77 17.95 2.58
C ASN A 57 12.80 18.00 3.72
N ASP A 58 12.92 19.17 4.33
CA ASP A 58 13.84 19.45 5.44
C ASP A 58 13.63 18.50 6.64
N ASP A 59 12.38 18.04 6.87
CA ASP A 59 12.09 17.04 7.92
C ASP A 59 12.70 15.67 7.59
N GLY A 60 12.67 15.27 6.31
CA GLY A 60 13.27 14.02 5.83
C GLY A 60 14.79 14.05 5.84
N GLN A 61 15.38 15.24 5.70
CA GLN A 61 16.83 15.46 5.77
C GLN A 61 17.33 15.74 7.19
N GLY A 62 16.43 15.81 8.18
CA GLY A 62 16.78 16.10 9.57
C GLY A 62 17.43 17.46 9.75
N VAL A 63 17.11 18.43 8.87
CA VAL A 63 17.72 19.75 8.92
C VAL A 63 17.16 20.49 10.16
N PRO A 64 18.02 20.89 11.10
CA PRO A 64 17.56 21.64 12.25
C PRO A 64 17.10 23.03 11.82
N VAL A 65 15.92 23.46 12.31
CA VAL A 65 15.34 24.80 12.05
C VAL A 65 16.33 25.94 12.37
N ARG A 66 17.26 25.70 13.30
CA ARG A 66 18.38 26.59 13.60
C ARG A 66 19.68 25.83 13.39
N GLN A 67 20.41 26.14 12.33
CA GLN A 67 21.77 25.64 12.14
C GLN A 67 22.72 26.42 13.06
N LEU A 68 23.35 25.72 14.00
CA LEU A 68 24.42 26.28 14.82
C LEU A 68 25.69 26.39 13.97
N ALA A 69 26.43 27.49 14.12
CA ALA A 69 27.78 27.56 13.56
C ALA A 69 28.70 26.55 14.28
N THR A 70 29.76 26.10 13.61
CA THR A 70 30.74 25.16 14.17
C THR A 70 31.23 25.64 15.54
N GLY A 71 30.87 24.91 16.59
CA GLY A 71 31.28 25.20 17.98
C GLY A 71 30.24 25.92 18.86
N GLN A 72 29.02 26.17 18.38
CA GLN A 72 27.94 26.73 19.21
C GLN A 72 27.06 25.63 19.82
N THR A 73 26.55 25.88 21.03
CA THR A 73 25.58 25.02 21.72
C THR A 73 24.26 25.74 21.90
N PHE A 74 23.14 25.01 21.91
CA PHE A 74 21.86 25.58 22.34
C PHE A 74 21.87 25.74 23.86
N GLY A 75 21.83 26.98 24.33
CA GLY A 75 21.87 27.36 25.74
C GLY A 75 22.04 28.86 25.89
#